data_AF-A0A936NER0-F1
#
_entry.id   AF-A0A936NER0-F1
#
_cell.length_a   1.000
_cell.length_b   1.000
_cell.length_c   1.000
_cell.angle_alpha   90.00
_cell.angle_beta   90.00
_cell.angle_gamma   90.00
#
_symmetry.space_group_name_H-M   'P 1'
#
loop_
_entity.id
_entity.type
_entity.pdbx_description
1 polymer ?
#
loop_
_entity_poly.entity_id
_entity_poly.type
_entity_poly.pdbx_seq_one_letter_code
_entity_poly.pdbx_strand_id
1 'polypeptide(L)' 'MYDALVFVPRAALSLINNRKNSIVDIHLVERLQLAVTEVNGCAACSYAHTKMALREGMNGEEIASFLSGSTDFIRPD' A
#
# COMPACT_ATOMS: atom_id res chain seq x y z
N MET A 1 -9.56 9.56 -20.92
CA MET A 1 -10.64 8.64 -20.45
C MET A 1 -10.71 7.37 -21.28
N TYR A 2 -10.65 7.44 -22.62
CA TYR A 2 -10.58 6.27 -23.52
C TYR A 2 -9.37 5.37 -23.22
N ASP A 3 -8.18 5.94 -23.03
CA ASP A 3 -6.97 5.17 -22.74
C ASP A 3 -7.08 4.33 -21.46
N ALA A 4 -7.75 4.86 -20.43
CA ALA A 4 -7.98 4.12 -19.20
C ALA A 4 -8.83 2.86 -19.47
N LEU A 5 -9.87 2.97 -20.30
CA LEU A 5 -10.70 1.82 -20.67
C LEU A 5 -9.92 0.75 -21.44
N VAL A 6 -8.91 1.15 -22.21
CA VAL A 6 -8.03 0.25 -22.97
C VAL A 6 -6.97 -0.41 -22.08
N PHE A 7 -6.33 0.35 -21.19
CA PHE A 7 -5.15 -0.12 -20.45
C PHE A 7 -5.47 -0.73 -19.08
N VAL A 8 -6.56 -0.30 -18.41
CA VAL A 8 -6.92 -0.79 -17.06
C VAL A 8 -7.14 -2.30 -17.01
N PRO A 9 -7.84 -2.96 -17.96
CA PRO A 9 -8.04 -4.41 -17.88
C PRO A 9 -6.73 -5.20 -17.86
N ARG A 10 -5.79 -4.83 -18.74
CA ARG A 10 -4.47 -5.47 -18.80
C ARG A 10 -3.65 -5.19 -17.53
N ALA A 11 -3.67 -3.97 -17.04
CA ALA A 11 -2.97 -3.61 -15.80
C ALA A 11 -3.55 -4.38 -14.59
N ALA A 12 -4.88 -4.49 -14.48
CA ALA A 12 -5.53 -5.23 -13.42
C ALA A 12 -5.16 -6.72 -13.43
N LEU A 13 -5.16 -7.36 -14.60
CA LEU A 13 -4.72 -8.76 -14.74
C LEU A 13 -3.25 -8.94 -14.30
N SER A 14 -2.38 -8.00 -14.67
CA SER A 14 -0.97 -8.02 -14.26
C SER A 14 -0.84 -7.90 -12.74
N LEU A 15 -1.54 -6.95 -12.12
CA LEU A 15 -1.52 -6.76 -10.66
C LEU A 15 -2.05 -7.99 -9.91
N ILE A 16 -3.14 -8.60 -10.40
CA ILE A 16 -3.69 -9.84 -9.81
C ILE A 16 -2.66 -10.97 -9.90
N ASN A 17 -2.01 -11.14 -11.05
CA ASN A 17 -0.99 -12.17 -11.23
C ASN A 17 0.24 -11.92 -10.33
N ASN A 18 0.69 -10.67 -10.23
CA ASN A 18 1.84 -10.31 -9.40
C ASN A 18 1.56 -10.57 -7.91
N ARG A 19 0.33 -10.27 -7.44
CA ARG A 19 -0.10 -10.57 -6.07
C ARG A 19 -0.18 -12.06 -5.81
N LYS A 20 -0.71 -12.85 -6.75
CA LYS A 20 -0.77 -14.32 -6.62
C LYS A 20 0.60 -14.97 -6.55
N ASN A 21 1.57 -14.42 -7.27
CA ASN A 21 2.93 -14.94 -7.31
C ASN A 21 3.86 -14.28 -6.28
N SER A 22 3.35 -13.40 -5.41
CA SER A 22 4.11 -12.66 -4.40
C SER A 22 5.40 -12.04 -4.94
N ILE A 23 5.35 -11.46 -6.14
CA ILE A 23 6.53 -10.86 -6.80
C ILE A 23 7.07 -9.67 -5.98
N VAL A 24 6.21 -9.04 -5.20
CA VAL A 24 6.55 -8.03 -4.19
C VAL A 24 5.95 -8.47 -2.87
N ASP A 25 6.72 -8.32 -1.79
CA ASP A 25 6.24 -8.58 -0.43
C ASP A 25 5.03 -7.70 -0.08
N ILE A 26 3.99 -8.30 0.50
CA ILE A 26 2.74 -7.59 0.77
C ILE A 26 2.89 -6.54 1.87
N HIS A 27 3.75 -6.78 2.87
CA HIS A 27 4.01 -5.77 3.91
C HIS A 27 4.73 -4.57 3.30
N LEU A 28 5.69 -4.78 2.39
CA LEU A 28 6.34 -3.69 1.66
C LEU A 28 5.32 -2.84 0.87
N VAL A 29 4.36 -3.48 0.21
CA VAL A 29 3.29 -2.76 -0.50
C VAL A 29 2.47 -1.89 0.45
N GLU A 30 2.00 -2.44 1.58
CA GLU A 30 1.19 -1.66 2.53
C GLU A 30 1.98 -0.54 3.20
N ARG A 31 3.25 -0.75 3.56
CA ARG A 31 4.13 0.34 4.07
C ARG A 31 4.21 1.51 3.09
N LEU A 32 4.41 1.22 1.80
CA LEU A 32 4.44 2.24 0.75
C LEU A 32 3.09 2.96 0.62
N GLN A 33 1.98 2.24 0.66
CA GLN A 33 0.66 2.86 0.54
C GLN A 33 0.29 3.72 1.74
N LEU A 34 0.71 3.34 2.96
CA LEU A 34 0.54 4.15 4.17
C LEU A 34 1.37 5.44 4.10
N ALA A 35 2.62 5.38 3.65
CA ALA A 35 3.45 6.56 3.45
C ALA A 35 2.90 7.50 2.36
N VAL A 36 2.46 6.95 1.22
CA VAL A 36 1.82 7.73 0.15
C VAL A 36 0.51 8.36 0.62
N THR A 37 -0.21 7.67 1.51
CA THR A 37 -1.45 8.19 2.11
C THR A 37 -1.19 9.39 3.00
N GLU A 38 -0.13 9.35 3.82
CA GLU A 38 0.28 10.48 4.66
C GLU A 38 0.52 11.71 3.78
N VAL A 39 1.38 11.58 2.77
CA VAL A 39 1.81 12.72 1.94
C VAL A 39 0.64 13.33 1.16
N ASN A 40 -0.32 12.50 0.75
CA ASN A 40 -1.50 12.95 -0.01
C ASN A 40 -2.68 13.38 0.88
N GLY A 41 -2.65 13.14 2.20
CA GLY A 41 -3.75 13.46 3.11
C GLY A 41 -5.09 12.78 2.76
N CYS A 42 -5.06 11.61 2.11
CA CYS A 42 -6.26 10.94 1.60
C CYS A 42 -7.00 10.15 2.69
N ALA A 43 -8.10 10.67 3.22
CA ALA A 43 -8.88 10.02 4.29
C ALA A 43 -9.40 8.61 3.90
N ALA A 44 -9.88 8.44 2.67
CA ALA A 44 -10.37 7.15 2.18
C ALA A 44 -9.22 6.12 2.07
N CYS A 45 -8.06 6.56 1.60
CA CYS A 45 -6.86 5.73 1.48
C CYS A 45 -6.34 5.35 2.87
N SER A 46 -6.35 6.29 3.82
CA SER A 46 -6.00 6.05 5.23
C SER A 46 -6.83 4.95 5.84
N TYR A 47 -8.16 5.00 5.68
CA TYR A 47 -9.02 3.93 6.15
C TYR A 47 -8.73 2.60 5.43
N ALA A 48 -8.67 2.62 4.09
CA ALA A 48 -8.53 1.41 3.28
C ALA A 48 -7.21 0.67 3.54
N HIS A 49 -6.08 1.39 3.50
CA HIS A 49 -4.75 0.81 3.67
C HIS A 49 -4.45 0.45 5.13
N THR A 50 -4.97 1.20 6.11
CA THR A 50 -4.92 0.77 7.52
C THR A 50 -5.63 -0.57 7.71
N LYS A 51 -6.84 -0.72 7.14
CA LYS A 51 -7.60 -1.97 7.23
C LYS A 51 -6.89 -3.12 6.52
N MET A 52 -6.26 -2.88 5.37
CA MET A 52 -5.50 -3.92 4.65
C MET A 52 -4.23 -4.33 5.40
N ALA A 53 -3.43 -3.37 5.87
CA ALA A 53 -2.25 -3.61 6.70
C ALA A 53 -2.56 -4.46 7.95
N LEU A 54 -3.63 -4.15 8.67
CA LEU A 54 -4.07 -4.95 9.83
C LEU A 54 -4.47 -6.38 9.44
N ARG A 55 -5.09 -6.59 8.28
CA ARG A 55 -5.48 -7.93 7.81
C ARG A 55 -4.29 -8.77 7.40
N GLU A 56 -3.23 -8.14 6.90
CA GLU A 56 -1.95 -8.79 6.58
C GLU A 56 -1.06 -8.95 7.84
N GLY A 57 -1.52 -8.51 9.02
CA GLY A 57 -0.86 -8.77 10.31
C GLY A 57 0.19 -7.74 10.73
N MET A 58 0.18 -6.54 10.14
CA MET A 58 1.05 -5.44 10.59
C MET A 58 0.68 -4.95 12.00
N ASN A 59 1.68 -4.49 12.76
CA ASN A 59 1.49 -3.91 14.08
C ASN A 59 0.86 -2.51 13.97
N GLY A 60 0.01 -2.13 14.94
CA GLY A 60 -0.62 -0.82 14.99
C GLY A 60 0.38 0.34 15.12
N GLU A 61 1.47 0.13 15.87
CA GLU A 61 2.53 1.13 16.04
C GLU A 61 3.30 1.35 14.73
N GLU A 62 3.56 0.28 13.99
CA GLU A 62 4.20 0.34 12.67
C GLU A 62 3.32 1.13 11.69
N ILE A 63 2.01 0.85 11.65
CA ILE A 63 1.06 1.58 10.81
C ILE A 63 1.02 3.07 11.18
N ALA A 64 0.94 3.37 12.48
CA ALA A 64 0.93 4.74 12.98
C ALA A 64 2.22 5.50 12.66
N SER A 65 3.38 4.81 12.68
CA SER A 65 4.65 5.39 12.25
C SER A 65 4.58 5.88 10.80
N PHE A 66 4.11 5.04 9.87
CA PHE A 66 4.01 5.45 8.46
C PHE A 66 2.97 6.55 8.22
N LEU A 67 1.84 6.53 8.93
CA LEU A 67 0.80 7.57 8.82
C LEU A 67 1.16 8.90 9.50
N SER A 68 2.26 8.95 10.25
CA SER A 68 2.79 10.17 10.88
C SER A 68 4.06 10.69 10.21
N GLY A 69 4.53 10.03 9.15
CA GLY A 69 5.78 10.37 8.47
C GLY A 69 7.04 10.02 9.27
N SER A 70 6.92 9.19 10.33
CA SER A 70 8.08 8.72 11.09
C SER A 70 8.88 7.66 10.32
N THR A 71 10.17 7.53 10.68
CA THR A 71 11.11 6.57 10.09
C THR A 71 11.47 5.41 11.03
N ASP A 72 10.82 5.31 12.20
CA ASP A 72 11.16 4.34 13.26
C ASP A 72 11.16 2.87 12.80
N PHE A 73 10.33 2.53 11.81
CA PHE A 73 10.18 1.18 11.27
C PHE A 73 10.89 0.99 9.91
N ILE A 74 11.77 1.90 9.53
CA ILE A 74 12.60 1.79 8.33
C ILE A 74 13.97 1.27 8.75
N ARG A 75 14.47 0.23 8.08
CA ARG A 75 15.81 -0.29 8.35
C ARG A 75 16.85 0.75 7.91
N PRO A 76 17.83 1.11 8.76
CA PRO A 76 18.96 1.91 8.33
C PRO A 76 19.85 1.10 7.38
N ASP A 77 20.37 1.79 6.37
CA ASP A 77 21.28 1.31 5.33
C ASP A 77 22.65 0.87 5.87
#